data_AF-A0A075MVP2-F1
#
_entry.id   AF-A0A075MVP2-F1
#
_cell.length_a   1.000
_cell.length_b   1.000
_cell.length_c   1.000
_cell.angle_alpha   90.00
_cell.angle_beta   90.00
_cell.angle_gamma   90.00
#
_symmetry.space_group_name_H-M   'P 1'
#
loop_
_entity.id
_entity.type
_entity.pdbx_description
1 polymer ?
#
loop_
_entity_poly.entity_id
_entity_poly.type
_entity_poly.pdbx_seq_one_letter_code
_entity_poly.pdbx_strand_id
1 'polypeptide(L)'
;MLSSSNTEGDNEKAYLTVHEGYTRDIGRGVARIDRESMDSAGIAEGDIIQIIGKRKTVARCHALYPSDEGRRKIIRIDGVIRANSDTKIGETVRVRKIIAPSASRVVVRPRESIPPLDEHYLTDALNGVPLVQGDNFLVPYFGGRLAFQAVSTEPQGAIVVDQQTIFFIANGESLIRFTITDLVRQEERGRSYLVLKFTLQGFGVSEAGEFQRRIEEDSDLAKTCNRHLDVITKEVAKKNDNPSTTIDIVTEANRKDILREIKFDIIKKMMNLEK
;
A
#
# COMPACT_ATOMS: atom_id res chain seq x y z
N MET A 1 14.10 -27.50 2.64
CA MET A 1 12.63 -27.30 2.54
C MET A 1 12.08 -27.18 3.95
N LEU A 2 11.83 -25.95 4.42
CA LEU A 2 11.09 -25.71 5.67
C LEU A 2 9.81 -25.01 5.26
N SER A 3 8.71 -25.76 5.30
CA SER A 3 7.36 -25.27 5.10
C SER A 3 6.96 -24.42 6.30
N SER A 4 6.98 -23.10 6.16
CA SER A 4 6.37 -22.18 7.11
C SER A 4 4.85 -22.27 6.98
N SER A 5 4.27 -23.29 7.60
CA SER A 5 2.83 -23.38 7.82
C SER A 5 2.42 -22.22 8.73
N ASN A 6 1.68 -21.26 8.18
CA ASN A 6 0.91 -20.29 8.94
C ASN A 6 -0.03 -21.05 9.88
N THR A 7 0.38 -21.20 11.14
CA THR A 7 -0.49 -21.67 12.21
C THR A 7 -1.48 -20.55 12.49
N GLU A 8 -2.63 -20.56 11.80
CA GLU A 8 -3.83 -19.88 12.28
C GLU A 8 -4.30 -20.62 13.54
N GLY A 9 -3.61 -20.38 14.66
CA GLY A 9 -4.04 -20.84 15.97
C GLY A 9 -5.45 -20.34 16.22
N ASP A 10 -6.30 -21.24 16.75
CA ASP A 10 -7.67 -20.97 17.16
C ASP A 10 -7.66 -20.07 18.40
N ASN A 11 -7.15 -18.84 18.24
CA ASN A 11 -7.20 -17.83 19.28
C ASN A 11 -8.68 -17.52 19.53
N GLU A 12 -9.03 -17.64 20.81
CA GLU A 12 -10.36 -17.39 21.36
C GLU A 12 -10.86 -16.02 20.86
N LYS A 13 -12.08 -16.01 20.33
CA LYS A 13 -12.62 -14.86 19.58
C LYS A 13 -13.67 -14.17 20.44
N ALA A 14 -13.50 -12.87 20.67
CA ALA A 14 -14.51 -12.06 21.32
C ALA A 14 -15.47 -11.46 20.29
N TYR A 15 -16.77 -11.47 20.59
CA TYR A 15 -17.80 -10.76 19.83
C TYR A 15 -18.21 -9.52 20.62
N LEU A 16 -17.96 -8.35 20.06
CA LEU A 16 -18.07 -7.08 20.77
C LEU A 16 -18.93 -6.09 20.01
N THR A 17 -19.81 -5.39 20.72
CA THR A 17 -20.62 -4.31 20.16
C THR A 17 -19.80 -3.02 20.06
N VAL A 18 -19.85 -2.39 18.88
CA VAL A 18 -19.09 -1.18 18.56
C VAL A 18 -19.72 0.04 19.22
N HIS A 19 -18.93 0.74 20.01
CA HIS A 19 -19.25 2.04 20.59
C HIS A 19 -18.28 3.11 20.09
N GLU A 20 -18.68 4.38 20.27
CA GLU A 20 -17.84 5.51 19.93
C GLU A 20 -16.54 5.53 20.76
N GLY A 21 -15.41 5.66 20.08
CA GLY A 21 -14.10 5.85 20.71
C GLY A 21 -14.01 7.14 21.51
N TYR A 22 -13.11 7.19 22.49
CA TYR A 22 -12.87 8.41 23.24
C TYR A 22 -12.14 9.45 22.37
N THR A 23 -12.43 10.73 22.58
CA THR A 23 -11.84 11.83 21.80
C THR A 23 -10.30 11.81 21.80
N ARG A 24 -9.70 11.37 22.92
CA ARG A 24 -8.24 11.26 23.09
C ARG A 24 -7.59 10.11 22.31
N ASP A 25 -8.35 9.10 21.92
CA ASP A 25 -7.84 7.94 21.19
C ASP A 25 -7.97 8.10 19.67
N ILE A 26 -8.61 9.19 19.20
CA ILE A 26 -8.83 9.45 17.77
C ILE A 26 -7.49 9.55 17.03
N GLY A 27 -7.34 8.74 15.97
CA GLY A 27 -6.18 8.70 15.10
C GLY A 27 -4.98 7.96 15.66
N ARG A 28 -5.10 7.29 16.83
CA ARG A 28 -3.98 6.60 17.49
C ARG A 28 -3.90 5.10 17.21
N GLY A 29 -4.83 4.55 16.44
CA GLY A 29 -4.89 3.10 16.20
C GLY A 29 -5.20 2.30 17.47
N VAL A 30 -5.96 2.88 18.41
CA VAL A 30 -6.32 2.27 19.71
C VAL A 30 -7.77 1.78 19.68
N ALA A 31 -7.97 0.56 20.16
CA ALA A 31 -9.27 -0.02 20.40
C ALA A 31 -9.40 -0.39 21.88
N ARG A 32 -10.48 0.03 22.54
CA ARG A 32 -10.69 -0.24 23.96
C ARG A 32 -11.76 -1.28 24.21
N ILE A 33 -11.45 -2.29 25.00
CA ILE A 33 -12.30 -3.45 25.26
C ILE A 33 -12.48 -3.63 26.78
N ASP A 34 -13.61 -4.17 27.22
CA ASP A 34 -13.82 -4.52 28.62
C ASP A 34 -12.91 -5.68 29.07
N ARG A 35 -12.52 -5.70 30.35
CA ARG A 35 -11.56 -6.67 30.88
C ARG A 35 -12.04 -8.12 30.76
N GLU A 36 -13.32 -8.37 31.01
CA GLU A 36 -13.90 -9.72 30.92
C GLU A 36 -13.78 -10.28 29.49
N SER A 37 -14.02 -9.46 28.48
CA SER A 37 -13.86 -9.82 27.07
C SER A 37 -12.39 -9.96 26.66
N MET A 38 -11.49 -9.19 27.27
CA MET A 38 -10.05 -9.32 27.07
C MET A 38 -9.54 -10.65 27.63
N ASP A 39 -9.88 -10.95 28.89
CA ASP A 39 -9.48 -12.16 29.60
C ASP A 39 -10.01 -13.41 28.88
N SER A 40 -11.29 -13.41 28.49
CA SER A 40 -11.92 -14.51 27.74
C SER A 40 -11.43 -14.66 26.30
N ALA A 41 -10.64 -13.73 25.76
CA ALA A 41 -10.04 -13.84 24.43
C ALA A 41 -8.51 -13.98 24.49
N GLY A 42 -7.93 -14.08 25.68
CA GLY A 42 -6.47 -14.10 25.88
C GLY A 42 -5.76 -12.83 25.38
N ILE A 43 -6.44 -11.68 25.43
CA ILE A 43 -5.93 -10.38 24.99
C ILE A 43 -5.46 -9.59 26.22
N ALA A 44 -4.23 -9.08 26.21
CA ALA A 44 -3.68 -8.23 27.25
C ALA A 44 -3.62 -6.75 26.83
N GLU A 45 -3.38 -5.87 27.81
CA GLU A 45 -3.10 -4.45 27.56
C GLU A 45 -1.91 -4.30 26.60
N GLY A 46 -2.08 -3.51 25.54
CA GLY A 46 -1.04 -3.24 24.56
C GLY A 46 -0.89 -4.30 23.46
N ASP A 47 -1.59 -5.44 23.54
CA ASP A 47 -1.58 -6.45 22.47
C ASP A 47 -2.16 -5.87 21.17
N ILE A 48 -1.70 -6.40 20.03
CA ILE A 48 -2.27 -6.08 18.73
C ILE A 48 -3.43 -7.04 18.47
N ILE A 49 -4.59 -6.47 18.13
CA ILE A 49 -5.80 -7.22 17.84
C ILE A 49 -6.21 -6.99 16.39
N GLN A 50 -6.74 -8.05 15.78
CA GLN A 50 -7.42 -7.96 14.51
C GLN A 50 -8.91 -7.74 14.76
N ILE A 51 -9.44 -6.67 14.17
CA ILE A 51 -10.87 -6.33 14.21
C ILE A 51 -11.47 -6.77 12.88
N ILE A 52 -12.47 -7.63 12.95
CA ILE A 52 -13.11 -8.26 11.80
C ILE A 52 -14.55 -7.77 11.76
N GLY A 53 -14.77 -6.73 10.95
CA GLY A 53 -16.09 -6.29 10.51
C GLY A 53 -16.41 -6.86 9.14
N LYS A 54 -16.90 -6.01 8.22
CA LYS A 54 -16.98 -6.36 6.79
C LYS A 54 -15.61 -6.39 6.14
N ARG A 55 -14.71 -5.52 6.60
CA ARG A 55 -13.28 -5.52 6.30
C ARG A 55 -12.49 -5.86 7.56
N LYS A 56 -11.29 -6.40 7.36
CA LYS A 56 -10.34 -6.69 8.44
C LYS A 56 -9.41 -5.48 8.60
N THR A 57 -9.19 -5.07 9.83
CA THR A 57 -8.22 -4.03 10.21
C THR A 57 -7.56 -4.42 11.53
N VAL A 58 -6.62 -3.63 12.01
CA VAL A 58 -5.87 -3.89 13.25
C VAL A 58 -5.86 -2.66 14.15
N ALA A 59 -5.73 -2.92 15.45
CA ALA A 59 -5.60 -1.87 16.44
C ALA A 59 -4.80 -2.40 17.65
N ARG A 60 -4.24 -1.47 18.42
CA ARG A 60 -3.67 -1.78 19.73
C ARG A 60 -4.79 -1.84 20.77
N CYS A 61 -4.87 -2.94 21.50
CA CYS A 61 -5.86 -3.16 22.53
C CYS A 61 -5.48 -2.41 23.80
N HIS A 62 -6.47 -1.76 24.39
CA HIS A 62 -6.38 -1.15 25.72
C HIS A 62 -7.65 -1.47 26.51
N ALA A 63 -7.58 -1.45 27.82
CA ALA A 63 -8.75 -1.56 28.67
C ALA A 63 -9.64 -0.30 28.54
N LEU A 64 -10.95 -0.48 28.71
CA LEU A 64 -11.88 0.63 28.91
C LEU A 64 -11.46 1.47 30.12
N TYR A 65 -11.85 2.76 30.10
CA TYR A 65 -11.66 3.60 31.27
C TYR A 65 -12.60 3.17 32.41
N PRO A 66 -12.23 3.45 33.68
CA PRO A 66 -13.12 3.20 34.82
C PRO A 66 -14.49 3.88 34.69
N SER A 67 -14.62 4.95 33.90
CA SER A 67 -15.91 5.58 33.61
C SER A 67 -16.91 4.69 32.86
N ASP A 68 -16.44 3.62 32.21
CA ASP A 68 -17.26 2.62 31.52
C ASP A 68 -17.36 1.30 32.32
N GLU A 69 -17.02 1.33 33.60
CA GLU A 69 -17.14 0.21 34.53
C GLU A 69 -18.58 -0.34 34.53
N GLY A 70 -18.71 -1.66 34.42
CA GLY A 70 -19.99 -2.37 34.32
C GLY A 70 -20.50 -2.63 32.90
N ARG A 71 -19.94 -2.01 31.86
CA ARG A 71 -20.22 -2.38 30.46
C ARG A 71 -19.46 -3.65 30.08
N ARG A 72 -20.13 -4.54 29.35
CA ARG A 72 -19.59 -5.85 28.94
C ARG A 72 -19.86 -6.09 27.47
N LYS A 73 -18.97 -6.87 26.83
CA LYS A 73 -19.00 -7.21 25.41
C LYS A 73 -19.00 -5.99 24.51
N ILE A 74 -18.22 -4.96 24.86
CA ILE A 74 -18.13 -3.73 24.07
C ILE A 74 -16.71 -3.46 23.59
N ILE A 75 -16.63 -2.80 22.44
CA ILE A 75 -15.40 -2.24 21.90
C ILE A 75 -15.61 -0.77 21.54
N ARG A 76 -14.80 0.11 22.09
CA ARG A 76 -14.75 1.53 21.73
C ARG A 76 -13.65 1.75 20.71
N ILE A 77 -14.04 2.14 19.50
CA ILE A 77 -13.13 2.44 18.38
C ILE A 77 -13.49 3.77 17.75
N ASP A 78 -12.48 4.49 17.27
CA ASP A 78 -12.64 5.81 16.66
C ASP A 78 -13.24 5.73 15.24
N GLY A 79 -13.47 6.90 14.62
CA GLY A 79 -14.03 6.97 13.28
C GLY A 79 -13.12 6.34 12.20
N VAL A 80 -11.82 6.35 12.41
CA VAL A 80 -10.83 5.83 11.45
C VAL A 80 -10.87 4.30 11.43
N ILE A 81 -10.77 3.66 12.59
CA ILE A 81 -10.86 2.20 12.70
C ILE A 81 -12.22 1.72 12.21
N ARG A 82 -13.32 2.40 12.56
CA ARG A 82 -14.67 2.05 12.06
C ARG A 82 -14.75 2.11 10.53
N ALA A 83 -14.15 3.11 9.91
CA ALA A 83 -14.09 3.22 8.44
C ALA A 83 -13.22 2.10 7.83
N ASN A 84 -12.16 1.69 8.51
CA ASN A 84 -11.28 0.62 8.04
C ASN A 84 -11.94 -0.77 8.14
N SER A 85 -12.66 -1.05 9.23
CA SER A 85 -13.44 -2.28 9.40
C SER A 85 -14.78 -2.28 8.64
N ASP A 86 -15.18 -1.13 8.10
CA ASP A 86 -16.50 -0.89 7.47
C ASP A 86 -17.65 -1.32 8.41
N THR A 87 -17.65 -0.71 9.60
CA THR A 87 -18.60 -1.01 10.68
C THR A 87 -19.20 0.27 11.24
N LYS A 88 -20.45 0.20 11.70
CA LYS A 88 -21.17 1.31 12.33
C LYS A 88 -21.28 1.14 13.85
N ILE A 89 -21.62 2.22 14.54
CA ILE A 89 -21.93 2.18 15.97
C ILE A 89 -23.15 1.29 16.20
N GLY A 90 -23.08 0.40 17.19
CA GLY A 90 -24.12 -0.58 17.51
C GLY A 90 -23.99 -1.91 16.75
N GLU A 91 -23.15 -2.00 15.72
CA GLU A 91 -22.86 -3.27 15.06
C GLU A 91 -21.94 -4.16 15.92
N THR A 92 -21.95 -5.47 15.67
CA THR A 92 -21.07 -6.41 16.35
C THR A 92 -19.86 -6.73 15.46
N VAL A 93 -18.66 -6.69 16.04
CA VAL A 93 -17.42 -7.09 15.39
C VAL A 93 -16.81 -8.28 16.09
N ARG A 94 -16.02 -9.05 15.35
CA ARG A 94 -15.23 -10.14 15.91
C ARG A 94 -13.80 -9.69 16.12
N VAL A 95 -13.26 -9.94 17.30
CA VAL A 95 -11.90 -9.56 17.68
C VAL A 95 -11.10 -10.81 18.04
N ARG A 96 -9.83 -10.82 17.65
CA ARG A 96 -8.85 -11.82 18.09
C ARG A 96 -7.48 -11.21 18.26
N LYS A 97 -6.68 -11.76 19.18
CA LYS A 97 -5.25 -11.45 19.29
C LYS A 97 -4.50 -11.91 18.05
N ILE A 98 -3.56 -11.11 17.57
CA ILE A 98 -2.61 -11.47 16.50
C ILE A 98 -1.20 -11.06 16.89
N ILE A 99 -0.21 -11.68 16.24
CA ILE A 99 1.18 -11.24 16.26
C ILE A 99 1.42 -10.52 14.94
N ALA A 100 1.81 -9.26 15.00
CA ALA A 100 2.15 -8.47 13.82
C ALA A 100 3.68 -8.22 13.81
N PRO A 101 4.41 -8.64 12.76
CA PRO A 101 5.82 -8.33 12.63
C PRO A 101 6.06 -6.83 12.40
N SER A 102 7.26 -6.36 12.72
CA SER A 102 7.73 -5.03 12.34
C SER A 102 7.69 -4.86 10.81
N ALA A 103 7.26 -3.69 10.36
CA ALA A 103 7.33 -3.32 8.95
C ALA A 103 8.77 -2.94 8.56
N SER A 104 9.26 -3.50 7.45
CA SER A 104 10.46 -2.98 6.80
C SER A 104 10.13 -1.80 5.90
N ARG A 105 8.97 -1.85 5.23
CA ARG A 105 8.54 -0.84 4.26
C ARG A 105 7.03 -0.66 4.25
N VAL A 106 6.57 0.58 4.19
CA VAL A 106 5.15 0.91 4.04
C VAL A 106 4.97 1.98 2.96
N VAL A 107 4.17 1.67 1.94
CA VAL A 107 3.80 2.65 0.91
C VAL A 107 2.45 3.23 1.28
N VAL A 108 2.37 4.56 1.29
CA VAL A 108 1.19 5.30 1.70
C VAL A 108 0.77 6.27 0.62
N ARG A 109 -0.51 6.60 0.56
CA ARG A 109 -1.05 7.60 -0.34
C ARG A 109 -1.81 8.65 0.46
N PRO A 110 -1.57 9.95 0.23
CA PRO A 110 -2.37 10.99 0.85
C PRO A 110 -3.81 10.96 0.31
N ARG A 111 -4.79 11.14 1.18
CA ARG A 111 -6.22 11.17 0.81
C ARG A 111 -6.71 12.54 0.35
N GLU A 112 -5.94 13.57 0.69
CA GLU A 112 -6.18 14.96 0.35
C GLU A 112 -4.86 15.58 -0.11
N SER A 113 -4.91 16.81 -0.66
CA SER A 113 -3.67 17.52 -1.00
C SER A 113 -2.91 17.83 0.28
N ILE A 114 -1.69 17.31 0.40
CA ILE A 114 -0.83 17.54 1.57
C ILE A 114 0.29 18.51 1.23
N PRO A 115 0.80 19.29 2.22
CA PRO A 115 2.04 20.02 2.06
C PRO A 115 3.23 19.05 1.86
N PRO A 116 4.38 19.54 1.39
CA PRO A 116 5.61 18.75 1.38
C PRO A 116 5.88 18.17 2.77
N LEU A 117 6.03 16.85 2.84
CA LEU A 117 6.21 16.11 4.08
C LEU A 117 7.40 15.17 3.94
N ASP A 118 8.27 15.15 4.95
CA ASP A 118 9.34 14.17 5.06
C ASP A 118 8.77 12.80 5.45
N GLU A 119 9.17 11.75 4.74
CA GLU A 119 8.74 10.37 5.01
C GLU A 119 9.15 9.90 6.41
N HIS A 120 10.29 10.38 6.93
CA HIS A 120 10.74 10.07 8.29
C HIS A 120 9.76 10.55 9.37
N TYR A 121 9.02 11.64 9.09
CA TYR A 121 7.99 12.12 10.01
C TYR A 121 6.88 11.07 10.23
N LEU A 122 6.55 10.30 9.20
CA LEU A 122 5.55 9.23 9.30
C LEU A 122 6.05 8.11 10.22
N THR A 123 7.33 7.75 10.13
CA THR A 123 7.96 6.76 11.01
C THR A 123 7.83 7.18 12.47
N ASP A 124 8.19 8.42 12.80
CA ASP A 124 8.12 8.94 14.16
C ASP A 124 6.68 9.04 14.68
N ALA A 125 5.78 9.57 13.86
CA ALA A 125 4.38 9.79 14.25
C ALA A 125 3.58 8.48 14.41
N LEU A 126 3.94 7.43 13.67
CA LEU A 126 3.25 6.16 13.65
C LEU A 126 4.00 5.06 14.42
N ASN A 127 5.09 5.37 15.12
CA ASN A 127 5.83 4.38 15.88
C ASN A 127 4.92 3.64 16.87
N GLY A 128 4.90 2.31 16.77
CA GLY A 128 4.03 1.42 17.54
C GLY A 128 2.58 1.36 17.05
N VAL A 129 2.21 2.02 15.95
CA VAL A 129 0.86 1.93 15.38
C VAL A 129 0.79 0.70 14.48
N PRO A 130 -0.17 -0.23 14.71
CA PRO A 130 -0.38 -1.35 13.81
C PRO A 130 -1.16 -0.90 12.57
N LEU A 131 -0.81 -1.44 11.41
CA LEU A 131 -1.48 -1.16 10.13
C LEU A 131 -1.66 -2.43 9.31
N VAL A 132 -2.70 -2.45 8.47
CA VAL A 132 -2.90 -3.44 7.39
C VAL A 132 -3.02 -2.70 6.06
N GLN A 133 -2.67 -3.39 4.98
CA GLN A 133 -2.90 -2.88 3.63
C GLN A 133 -4.36 -2.42 3.43
N GLY A 134 -4.51 -1.20 2.91
CA GLY A 134 -5.80 -0.57 2.65
C GLY A 134 -6.41 0.17 3.85
N ASP A 135 -5.76 0.16 5.01
CA ASP A 135 -6.17 0.98 6.16
C ASP A 135 -5.95 2.46 5.88
N ASN A 136 -6.88 3.27 6.37
CA ASN A 136 -6.70 4.71 6.49
C ASN A 136 -6.14 5.04 7.86
N PHE A 137 -5.28 6.04 7.95
CA PHE A 137 -4.73 6.52 9.21
C PHE A 137 -4.55 8.02 9.18
N LEU A 138 -4.43 8.62 10.37
CA LEU A 138 -4.26 10.05 10.56
C LEU A 138 -2.91 10.31 11.19
N VAL A 139 -2.21 11.29 10.65
CA VAL A 139 -0.92 11.73 11.17
C VAL A 139 -1.11 13.14 11.73
N PRO A 140 -0.79 13.40 13.01
CA PRO A 140 -0.81 14.76 13.55
C PRO A 140 0.05 15.69 12.68
N TYR A 141 -0.40 16.91 12.41
CA TYR A 141 0.38 17.87 11.63
C TYR A 141 -0.07 19.30 11.95
N PHE A 142 0.81 20.10 12.54
CA PHE A 142 0.61 21.53 12.88
C PHE A 142 -0.84 21.94 13.20
N GLY A 143 -1.36 21.53 14.36
CA GLY A 143 -2.71 21.91 14.81
C GLY A 143 -3.87 21.20 14.10
N GLY A 144 -3.56 20.32 13.15
CA GLY A 144 -4.51 19.47 12.44
C GLY A 144 -4.00 18.03 12.29
N ARG A 145 -4.52 17.34 11.28
CA ARG A 145 -4.17 15.96 10.94
C ARG A 145 -4.15 15.81 9.43
N LEU A 146 -3.21 15.02 8.92
CA LEU A 146 -3.15 14.60 7.52
C LEU A 146 -3.73 13.19 7.39
N ALA A 147 -4.61 12.99 6.42
CA ALA A 147 -5.18 11.68 6.14
C ALA A 147 -4.40 10.91 5.07
N PHE A 148 -4.03 9.68 5.39
CA PHE A 148 -3.32 8.77 4.49
C PHE A 148 -4.05 7.43 4.39
N GLN A 149 -3.69 6.66 3.36
CA GLN A 149 -4.06 5.27 3.20
C GLN A 149 -2.81 4.41 2.97
N ALA A 150 -2.67 3.30 3.68
CA ALA A 150 -1.64 2.30 3.42
C ALA A 150 -1.96 1.57 2.10
N VAL A 151 -1.12 1.74 1.09
CA VAL A 151 -1.29 1.12 -0.24
C VAL A 151 -0.68 -0.28 -0.26
N SER A 152 0.48 -0.46 0.35
CA SER A 152 1.14 -1.76 0.52
C SER A 152 2.01 -1.78 1.77
N THR A 153 2.22 -2.97 2.31
CA THR A 153 3.02 -3.23 3.52
C THR A 153 4.01 -4.37 3.23
N GLU A 154 5.21 -4.25 3.77
CA GLU A 154 6.26 -5.27 3.73
C GLU A 154 6.69 -5.57 5.18
N PRO A 155 6.49 -6.81 5.68
CA PRO A 155 5.86 -7.95 5.01
C PRO A 155 4.36 -7.73 4.74
N GLN A 156 3.79 -8.52 3.81
CA GLN A 156 2.36 -8.44 3.52
C GLN A 156 1.51 -8.85 4.72
N GLY A 157 0.43 -8.13 4.96
CA GLY A 157 -0.53 -8.41 6.02
C GLY A 157 -0.53 -7.34 7.12
N ALA A 158 -0.84 -7.77 8.34
CA ALA A 158 -0.80 -6.91 9.52
C ALA A 158 0.64 -6.69 9.95
N ILE A 159 1.04 -5.43 10.07
CA ILE A 159 2.37 -5.02 10.51
C ILE A 159 2.26 -4.07 11.70
N VAL A 160 3.36 -3.90 12.41
CA VAL A 160 3.55 -2.80 13.35
C VAL A 160 4.63 -1.87 12.82
N VAL A 161 4.36 -0.57 12.84
CA VAL A 161 5.36 0.43 12.47
C VAL A 161 6.33 0.58 13.63
N ASP A 162 7.62 0.62 13.31
CA ASP A 162 8.70 0.89 14.26
C ASP A 162 9.70 1.91 13.68
N GLN A 163 10.77 2.20 14.43
CA GLN A 163 11.79 3.16 14.00
C GLN A 163 12.60 2.72 12.76
N GLN A 164 12.56 1.44 12.40
CA GLN A 164 13.26 0.91 11.22
C GLN A 164 12.36 0.91 9.98
N THR A 165 11.06 1.18 10.15
CA THR A 165 10.10 1.22 9.06
C THR A 165 10.39 2.39 8.12
N ILE A 166 10.60 2.08 6.85
CA ILE A 166 10.78 3.09 5.80
C ILE A 166 9.42 3.36 5.13
N PHE A 167 8.96 4.61 5.26
CA PHE A 167 7.76 5.06 4.57
C PHE A 167 8.07 5.57 3.18
N PHE A 168 7.05 5.47 2.33
CA PHE A 168 7.09 5.96 0.96
C PHE A 168 5.76 6.64 0.61
N ILE A 169 5.78 7.91 0.22
CA ILE A 169 4.55 8.67 -0.12
C ILE A 169 4.31 8.63 -1.63
N ALA A 170 3.28 7.89 -2.04
CA ALA A 170 2.83 7.78 -3.42
C ALA A 170 2.02 9.02 -3.84
N ASN A 171 2.67 9.98 -4.50
CA ASN A 171 1.99 11.08 -5.17
C ASN A 171 1.40 10.62 -6.52
N GLY A 172 0.16 11.05 -6.81
CA GLY A 172 -0.82 10.45 -7.73
C GLY A 172 -0.46 10.15 -9.19
N GLU A 173 0.80 10.28 -9.62
CA GLU A 173 1.23 9.98 -11.00
C GLU A 173 2.40 8.98 -11.12
N SER A 174 3.06 8.65 -10.01
CA SER A 174 4.37 7.99 -10.03
C SER A 174 4.42 6.75 -9.15
N LEU A 175 3.44 5.85 -9.29
CA LEU A 175 3.53 4.60 -8.55
C LEU A 175 4.64 3.69 -9.10
N ILE A 176 4.92 3.76 -10.41
CA ILE A 176 6.03 3.06 -11.06
C ILE A 176 6.58 3.98 -12.15
N ARG A 177 7.86 4.38 -12.02
CA ARG A 177 8.62 5.01 -13.10
C ARG A 177 8.97 3.91 -14.10
N PHE A 178 8.19 3.88 -15.16
CA PHE A 178 8.42 3.05 -16.33
C PHE A 178 9.31 3.84 -17.30
N THR A 179 10.51 3.33 -17.59
CA THR A 179 11.44 3.95 -18.55
C THR A 179 11.75 2.95 -19.64
N ILE A 180 11.37 3.24 -20.88
CA ILE A 180 11.80 2.42 -22.03
C ILE A 180 13.31 2.61 -22.19
N THR A 181 14.05 1.51 -22.20
CA THR A 181 15.50 1.50 -22.47
C THR A 181 15.80 1.20 -23.92
N ASP A 182 15.03 0.32 -24.56
CA ASP A 182 15.29 -0.13 -25.92
C ASP A 182 14.01 -0.70 -26.58
N LEU A 183 13.93 -0.64 -27.91
CA LEU A 183 12.85 -1.26 -28.68
C LEU A 183 13.40 -1.73 -30.04
N VAL A 184 13.57 -3.03 -30.20
CA VAL A 184 14.27 -3.62 -31.36
C VAL A 184 13.36 -4.60 -32.09
N ARG A 185 13.39 -4.57 -33.42
CA ARG A 185 12.76 -5.57 -34.27
C ARG A 185 13.66 -6.79 -34.40
N GLN A 186 13.12 -7.98 -34.20
CA GLN A 186 13.82 -9.25 -34.34
C GLN A 186 13.01 -10.22 -35.18
N GLU A 187 13.70 -11.11 -35.88
CA GLU A 187 13.09 -12.17 -36.68
C GLU A 187 13.50 -13.53 -36.12
N GLU A 188 12.52 -14.42 -35.95
CA GLU A 188 12.76 -15.79 -35.51
C GLU A 188 11.79 -16.71 -36.23
N ARG A 189 12.32 -17.77 -36.86
CA ARG A 189 11.53 -18.78 -37.59
C ARG A 189 10.56 -18.17 -38.62
N GLY A 190 10.98 -17.12 -39.33
CA GLY A 190 10.20 -16.46 -40.38
C GLY A 190 9.07 -15.56 -39.87
N ARG A 191 9.04 -15.23 -38.57
CA ARG A 191 8.11 -14.26 -37.98
C ARG A 191 8.89 -13.11 -37.35
N SER A 192 8.48 -11.87 -37.68
CA SER A 192 9.01 -10.65 -37.09
C SER A 192 8.27 -10.29 -35.80
N TYR A 193 9.00 -9.80 -34.80
CA TYR A 193 8.48 -9.33 -33.51
C TYR A 193 9.25 -8.12 -33.01
N LEU A 194 8.62 -7.34 -32.13
CA LEU A 194 9.26 -6.26 -31.40
C LEU A 194 9.65 -6.73 -30.00
N VAL A 195 10.87 -6.43 -29.59
CA VAL A 195 11.39 -6.65 -28.23
C VAL A 195 11.51 -5.29 -27.55
N LEU A 196 10.63 -5.05 -26.58
CA LEU A 196 10.66 -3.86 -25.73
C LEU A 196 11.50 -4.16 -24.47
N LYS A 197 12.56 -3.38 -24.26
CA LYS A 197 13.29 -3.35 -22.99
C LYS A 197 12.90 -2.12 -22.19
N PHE A 198 12.73 -2.29 -20.89
CA PHE A 198 12.37 -1.20 -20.01
C PHE A 198 12.90 -1.43 -18.59
N THR A 199 13.14 -0.34 -17.88
CA THR A 199 13.36 -0.36 -16.44
C THR A 199 12.10 0.06 -15.71
N LEU A 200 11.83 -0.66 -14.62
CA LEU A 200 10.83 -0.26 -13.64
C LEU A 200 11.56 0.25 -12.41
N GLN A 201 11.23 1.46 -11.99
CA GLN A 201 11.68 2.02 -10.73
C GLN A 201 10.47 2.55 -9.98
N GLY A 202 10.05 1.90 -8.90
CA GLY A 202 8.90 2.34 -8.14
C GLY A 202 8.22 1.20 -7.39
N PHE A 203 7.12 1.54 -6.70
CA PHE A 203 6.58 0.76 -5.59
C PHE A 203 6.24 -0.68 -5.96
N GLY A 204 6.68 -1.62 -5.12
CA GLY A 204 6.36 -3.05 -5.22
C GLY A 204 7.26 -3.85 -6.16
N VAL A 205 8.21 -3.22 -6.85
CA VAL A 205 9.27 -3.94 -7.56
C VAL A 205 10.43 -4.14 -6.58
N SER A 206 10.68 -5.40 -6.20
CA SER A 206 11.73 -5.75 -5.25
C SER A 206 13.12 -5.34 -5.72
N GLU A 207 13.32 -5.21 -7.04
CA GLU A 207 14.56 -4.77 -7.67
C GLU A 207 14.28 -3.86 -8.87
N ALA A 208 15.05 -2.78 -8.99
CA ALA A 208 15.11 -2.02 -10.24
C ALA A 208 15.78 -2.89 -11.33
N GLY A 209 14.97 -3.64 -12.08
CA GLY A 209 15.44 -4.57 -13.11
C GLY A 209 15.24 -4.05 -14.53
N GLU A 210 16.06 -4.55 -15.46
CA GLU A 210 15.81 -4.44 -16.90
C GLU A 210 14.92 -5.61 -17.33
N PHE A 211 13.74 -5.31 -17.86
CA PHE A 211 12.74 -6.29 -18.27
C PHE A 211 12.62 -6.29 -19.79
N GLN A 212 12.32 -7.46 -20.37
CA GLN A 212 12.13 -7.62 -21.82
C GLN A 212 10.75 -8.21 -22.11
N ARG A 213 10.07 -7.68 -23.13
CA ARG A 213 8.76 -8.18 -23.58
C ARG A 213 8.72 -8.36 -25.09
N ARG A 214 8.30 -9.54 -25.53
CA ARG A 214 7.99 -9.85 -26.93
C ARG A 214 6.58 -9.34 -27.29
N ILE A 215 6.48 -8.62 -28.40
CA ILE A 215 5.22 -8.07 -28.94
C ILE A 215 5.09 -8.57 -30.39
N GLU A 216 4.01 -9.31 -30.66
CA GLU A 216 3.72 -9.82 -32.02
C GLU A 216 3.26 -8.68 -32.95
N GLU A 217 3.70 -8.68 -34.21
CA GLU A 217 3.52 -7.57 -35.15
C GLU A 217 2.07 -7.27 -35.52
N ASP A 218 1.19 -8.26 -35.45
CA ASP A 218 -0.23 -8.15 -35.74
C ASP A 218 -1.04 -7.54 -34.60
N SER A 219 -0.44 -7.42 -33.41
CA SER A 219 -1.08 -6.82 -32.24
C SER A 219 -1.30 -5.32 -32.39
N ASP A 220 -2.38 -4.80 -31.79
CA ASP A 220 -2.65 -3.36 -31.78
C ASP A 220 -1.52 -2.57 -31.06
N LEU A 221 -0.85 -3.21 -30.10
CA LEU A 221 0.34 -2.68 -29.45
C LEU A 221 1.50 -2.53 -30.43
N ALA A 222 1.74 -3.51 -31.31
CA ALA A 222 2.78 -3.40 -32.34
C ALA A 222 2.48 -2.32 -33.36
N LYS A 223 1.22 -2.12 -33.76
CA LYS A 223 0.82 -1.03 -34.67
C LYS A 223 1.11 0.35 -34.06
N THR A 224 0.83 0.52 -32.77
CA THR A 224 1.13 1.75 -32.02
C THR A 224 2.65 1.95 -31.84
N CYS A 225 3.39 0.91 -31.48
CA CYS A 225 4.85 0.97 -31.38
C CYS A 225 5.52 1.31 -32.72
N ASN A 226 5.10 0.66 -33.81
CA ASN A 226 5.65 0.91 -35.15
C ASN A 226 5.38 2.33 -35.65
N ARG A 227 4.23 2.93 -35.31
CA ARG A 227 3.89 4.32 -35.67
C ARG A 227 4.85 5.34 -35.04
N HIS A 228 5.45 5.02 -33.90
CA HIS A 228 6.31 5.93 -33.14
C HIS A 228 7.75 5.44 -32.99
N LEU A 229 8.12 4.36 -33.70
CA LEU A 229 9.41 3.70 -33.60
C LEU A 229 10.56 4.68 -33.86
N ASP A 230 10.48 5.49 -34.91
CA ASP A 230 11.51 6.48 -35.25
C ASP A 230 11.74 7.56 -34.18
N VAL A 231 10.69 7.92 -33.44
CA VAL A 231 10.76 8.90 -32.34
C VAL A 231 11.39 8.26 -31.11
N ILE A 232 10.99 7.03 -30.80
CA ILE A 232 11.54 6.26 -29.68
C ILE A 232 13.03 5.99 -29.92
N THR A 233 13.41 5.51 -31.11
CA THR A 233 14.79 5.18 -31.47
C THR A 233 15.70 6.42 -31.48
N LYS A 234 15.22 7.57 -31.95
CA LYS A 234 16.00 8.84 -31.93
C LYS A 234 16.26 9.34 -30.52
N GLU A 235 15.30 9.20 -29.60
CA GLU A 235 15.48 9.69 -28.23
C GLU A 235 16.21 8.72 -27.30
N VAL A 236 16.14 7.42 -27.55
CA VAL A 236 17.02 6.43 -26.90
C VAL A 236 18.48 6.66 -27.32
N ALA A 237 18.73 6.97 -28.60
CA ALA A 237 20.07 7.25 -29.10
C ALA A 237 20.72 8.49 -28.42
N LYS A 238 19.97 9.58 -28.17
CA LYS A 238 20.50 10.76 -27.45
C LYS A 238 20.88 10.48 -25.99
N LYS A 239 20.24 9.48 -25.35
CA LYS A 239 20.47 9.10 -23.95
C LYS A 239 21.80 8.39 -23.73
N ASN A 240 22.32 7.69 -24.74
CA ASN A 240 23.59 6.96 -24.66
C ASN A 240 24.84 7.85 -24.75
N ASP A 241 24.70 9.11 -25.21
CA ASP A 241 25.82 10.05 -25.37
C ASP A 241 26.09 10.93 -24.12
N ASN A 242 25.20 10.98 -23.12
CA ASN A 242 25.46 11.76 -21.90
C ASN A 242 24.61 11.28 -20.68
N PRO A 243 25.14 10.41 -19.79
CA PRO A 243 24.38 9.76 -18.73
C PRO A 243 24.07 10.65 -17.50
N SER A 244 24.56 11.88 -17.42
CA SER A 244 24.42 12.77 -16.25
C SER A 244 23.47 13.96 -16.46
N THR A 245 22.74 14.04 -17.57
CA THR A 245 21.80 15.13 -17.80
C THR A 245 20.38 14.68 -17.48
N THR A 246 19.83 15.13 -16.36
CA THR A 246 18.37 15.17 -16.15
C THR A 246 17.81 16.18 -17.15
N ILE A 247 17.49 15.73 -18.36
CA ILE A 247 16.82 16.56 -19.35
C ILE A 247 15.34 16.56 -18.99
N ASP A 248 14.83 17.70 -18.55
CA ASP A 248 13.41 17.99 -18.54
C ASP A 248 12.84 17.74 -19.94
N ILE A 249 12.02 16.70 -20.06
CA ILE A 249 11.49 16.22 -21.34
C ILE A 249 10.49 17.28 -21.87
N VAL A 250 10.89 17.98 -22.93
CA VAL A 250 10.24 19.17 -23.53
C VAL A 250 8.93 18.85 -24.30
N THR A 251 7.92 19.71 -24.06
CA THR A 251 6.57 19.91 -24.65
C THR A 251 5.44 18.89 -24.33
N GLU A 252 4.39 19.40 -23.67
CA GLU A 252 3.35 18.67 -22.91
C GLU A 252 2.24 17.96 -23.71
N ALA A 253 1.96 18.35 -24.97
CA ALA A 253 0.67 18.02 -25.58
C ALA A 253 0.58 16.60 -26.19
N ASN A 254 1.60 16.17 -26.95
CA ASN A 254 1.55 14.88 -27.67
C ASN A 254 2.04 13.68 -26.83
N ARG A 255 2.54 13.97 -25.62
CA ARG A 255 3.20 13.03 -24.69
C ARG A 255 2.21 12.30 -23.77
N LYS A 256 1.06 12.90 -23.45
CA LYS A 256 0.08 12.33 -22.51
C LYS A 256 -0.64 11.10 -23.05
N ASP A 257 -0.94 11.08 -24.35
CA ASP A 257 -1.79 10.01 -24.92
C ASP A 257 -1.00 8.72 -25.17
N ILE A 258 0.22 8.84 -25.71
CA ILE A 258 1.10 7.70 -25.98
C ILE A 258 1.58 7.05 -24.67
N LEU A 259 1.99 7.86 -23.69
CA LEU A 259 2.34 7.34 -22.37
C LEU A 259 1.12 6.80 -21.64
N ARG A 260 -0.09 7.35 -21.80
CA ARG A 260 -1.29 6.77 -21.20
C ARG A 260 -1.58 5.39 -21.76
N GLU A 261 -1.68 5.22 -23.08
CA GLU A 261 -2.06 3.93 -23.66
C GLU A 261 -1.02 2.83 -23.38
N ILE A 262 0.27 3.13 -23.56
CA ILE A 262 1.35 2.15 -23.35
C ILE A 262 1.52 1.84 -21.84
N LYS A 263 1.48 2.85 -20.97
CA LYS A 263 1.57 2.65 -19.51
C LYS A 263 0.35 1.91 -18.99
N PHE A 264 -0.87 2.22 -19.46
CA PHE A 264 -2.09 1.52 -19.02
C PHE A 264 -2.09 0.05 -19.46
N ASP A 265 -1.79 -0.28 -20.71
CA ASP A 265 -1.85 -1.67 -21.17
C ASP A 265 -0.72 -2.54 -20.63
N ILE A 266 0.47 -1.97 -20.45
CA ILE A 266 1.61 -2.67 -19.84
C ILE A 266 1.37 -2.85 -18.34
N ILE A 267 0.98 -1.80 -17.61
CA ILE A 267 0.70 -1.91 -16.16
C ILE A 267 -0.50 -2.83 -15.92
N LYS A 268 -1.57 -2.74 -16.72
CA LYS A 268 -2.76 -3.60 -16.58
C LYS A 268 -2.46 -5.07 -16.88
N LYS A 269 -1.58 -5.37 -17.85
CA LYS A 269 -1.12 -6.75 -18.09
C LYS A 269 -0.09 -7.21 -17.04
N MET A 270 0.83 -6.36 -16.60
CA MET A 270 1.84 -6.71 -15.57
C MET A 270 1.25 -6.88 -14.18
N MET A 271 0.25 -6.09 -13.79
CA MET A 271 -0.51 -6.28 -12.54
C MET A 271 -1.43 -7.52 -12.57
N ASN A 272 -1.55 -8.19 -13.73
CA ASN A 272 -2.30 -9.44 -13.93
C ASN A 272 -1.43 -10.59 -14.49
N LEU A 273 -0.11 -10.51 -14.33
CA LEU A 273 0.85 -11.60 -14.61
C LEU A 273 1.48 -11.96 -13.26
N GLU A 274 0.81 -12.73 -12.39
CA GLU A 274 0.77 -14.20 -12.48
C GLU A 274 -0.66 -14.78 -12.35
N LYS A 275 -1.17 -15.31 -13.46
CA LYS A 275 -1.95 -16.56 -13.48
C LYS A 275 -1.59 -17.34 -14.73
#